data_AF-A0A7X3XN86-F1
#
_entry.id   AF-A0A7X3XN86-F1
#
_cell.length_a   1.000
_cell.length_b   1.000
_cell.length_c   1.000
_cell.angle_alpha   90.00
_cell.angle_beta   90.00
_cell.angle_gamma   90.00
#
_symmetry.space_group_name_H-M   'P 1'
#
loop_
_entity.id
_entity.type
_entity.pdbx_description
1 polymer ?
#
loop_
_entity_poly.entity_id
_entity_poly.type
_entity_poly.pdbx_seq_one_letter_code
_entity_poly.pdbx_strand_id
1 'polypeptide(L)'
;MKVLSVFTFVILVFGGCTSVEYQAMQNERDRLRAAHEDALRKHDPRQLETTLTEKLIGTWQFLDMEVADGEVSEEMAALKAELHATVRQNLTLDFFMDRNVFRRYKGKNGDTEVTGSFKISSKRYGDEPFPYLRVFRDTGLPLYDFLTNMSASRLKNQDTVSMKAAEDNWLGISVTDDKLYLIMFGDMELTPNGWARSGGIRCIFQRIK
;
A
#
# COMPACT_ATOMS: atom_id res chain seq x y z
N MET A 1 -52.03 -43.46 -32.07
CA MET A 1 -50.79 -42.72 -32.39
C MET A 1 -51.04 -41.20 -32.47
N LYS A 2 -51.38 -40.52 -31.36
CA LYS A 2 -51.44 -39.04 -31.30
C LYS A 2 -50.80 -38.46 -30.03
N VAL A 3 -50.52 -39.29 -29.02
CA VAL A 3 -49.94 -38.84 -27.73
C VAL A 3 -48.41 -38.80 -27.75
N LEU A 4 -47.76 -39.54 -28.66
CA LEU A 4 -46.29 -39.57 -28.75
C LEU A 4 -45.66 -38.34 -29.42
N SER A 5 -46.42 -37.56 -30.20
CA SER A 5 -45.90 -36.37 -30.90
C SER A 5 -45.76 -35.14 -30.00
N VAL A 6 -46.48 -35.09 -28.86
CA VAL A 6 -46.46 -33.92 -27.97
C VAL A 6 -45.23 -33.94 -27.06
N PHE A 7 -44.77 -35.12 -26.64
CA PHE A 7 -43.59 -35.23 -25.77
C PHE A 7 -42.26 -34.90 -26.46
N THR A 8 -42.15 -35.11 -27.77
CA THR A 8 -40.93 -34.80 -28.53
C THR A 8 -40.73 -33.28 -28.73
N PHE A 9 -41.82 -32.51 -28.81
CA PHE A 9 -41.75 -31.05 -28.90
C PHE A 9 -41.36 -30.39 -27.58
N VAL A 10 -41.79 -30.95 -26.45
CA VAL A 10 -41.48 -30.40 -25.12
C VAL A 10 -39.99 -30.55 -24.78
N ILE A 11 -39.34 -31.67 -25.15
CA ILE A 11 -37.90 -31.89 -24.87
C ILE A 11 -37.00 -30.94 -25.69
N LEU A 12 -37.38 -30.59 -26.92
CA LEU A 12 -36.64 -29.65 -27.77
C LEU A 12 -36.73 -28.19 -27.28
N VAL A 13 -37.85 -27.80 -26.66
CA VAL A 13 -38.01 -26.44 -26.12
C VAL A 13 -37.22 -26.24 -24.82
N PHE A 14 -37.10 -27.28 -23.97
CA PHE A 14 -36.31 -27.19 -22.73
C PHE A 14 -34.78 -27.29 -22.95
N GLY A 15 -34.30 -27.92 -24.02
CA GLY A 15 -32.87 -27.92 -24.39
C GLY A 15 -32.38 -26.60 -25.01
N GLY A 16 -33.28 -25.84 -25.64
CA GLY A 16 -32.96 -24.54 -26.25
C GLY A 16 -32.82 -23.40 -25.23
N CYS A 17 -33.68 -23.35 -24.20
CA CYS A 17 -33.61 -22.28 -23.20
C CYS A 17 -32.41 -22.46 -22.24
N THR A 18 -32.10 -23.69 -21.84
CA THR A 18 -30.96 -23.98 -20.96
C THR A 18 -29.61 -23.73 -21.62
N SER A 19 -29.49 -23.94 -22.94
CA SER A 19 -28.25 -23.70 -23.68
C SER A 19 -27.97 -22.22 -23.95
N VAL A 20 -29.02 -21.41 -24.20
CA VAL A 20 -28.89 -19.96 -24.40
C VAL A 20 -28.55 -19.26 -23.07
N GLU A 21 -29.21 -19.63 -21.97
CA GLU A 21 -28.86 -19.11 -20.64
C GLU A 21 -27.43 -19.52 -20.23
N TYR A 22 -27.03 -20.76 -20.50
CA TYR A 22 -25.67 -21.22 -20.24
C TYR A 22 -24.63 -20.48 -21.08
N GLN A 23 -24.89 -20.26 -22.38
CA GLN A 23 -24.00 -19.48 -23.25
C GLN A 23 -23.92 -18.01 -22.82
N ALA A 24 -25.04 -17.40 -22.43
CA ALA A 24 -25.06 -16.03 -21.92
C ALA A 24 -24.24 -15.90 -20.62
N MET A 25 -24.38 -16.86 -19.70
CA MET A 25 -23.63 -16.90 -18.44
C MET A 25 -22.13 -17.12 -18.66
N GLN A 26 -21.76 -17.95 -19.64
CA GLN A 26 -20.36 -18.18 -20.00
C GLN A 26 -19.73 -16.95 -20.66
N ASN A 27 -20.46 -16.30 -21.58
CA ASN A 27 -20.02 -15.06 -22.21
C ASN A 27 -19.87 -13.93 -21.19
N GLU A 28 -20.75 -13.84 -20.20
CA GLU A 28 -20.62 -12.85 -19.14
C GLU A 28 -19.41 -13.16 -18.25
N ARG A 29 -19.16 -14.43 -17.91
CA ARG A 29 -17.92 -14.84 -17.22
C ARG A 29 -16.66 -14.48 -18.01
N ASP A 30 -16.64 -14.76 -19.31
CA ASP A 30 -15.49 -14.51 -20.16
C ASP A 30 -15.28 -13.00 -20.36
N ARG A 31 -16.37 -12.22 -20.45
CA ARG A 31 -16.34 -10.75 -20.48
C ARG A 31 -15.79 -10.18 -19.18
N LEU A 32 -16.26 -10.66 -18.02
CA LEU A 32 -15.77 -10.23 -16.71
C LEU A 32 -14.30 -10.60 -16.53
N ARG A 33 -13.91 -11.80 -16.97
CA ARG A 33 -12.51 -12.24 -16.95
C ARG A 33 -11.64 -11.39 -17.86
N ALA A 34 -12.08 -11.09 -19.08
CA ALA A 34 -11.35 -10.22 -20.00
C ALA A 34 -11.24 -8.78 -19.48
N ALA A 35 -12.29 -8.25 -18.85
CA ALA A 35 -12.27 -6.94 -18.20
C ALA A 35 -11.30 -6.91 -17.02
N HIS A 36 -11.28 -7.99 -16.21
CA HIS A 36 -10.33 -8.15 -15.11
C HIS A 36 -8.89 -8.31 -15.62
N GLU A 37 -8.65 -9.08 -16.67
CA GLU A 37 -7.34 -9.23 -17.33
C GLU A 37 -6.88 -7.92 -18.01
N ASP A 38 -7.79 -7.13 -18.56
CA ASP A 38 -7.49 -5.80 -19.10
C ASP A 38 -7.19 -4.77 -18.00
N ALA A 39 -7.91 -4.83 -16.88
CA ALA A 39 -7.59 -4.04 -15.68
C ALA A 39 -6.23 -4.44 -15.09
N LEU A 40 -5.89 -5.74 -15.10
CA LEU A 40 -4.57 -6.24 -14.74
C LEU A 40 -3.48 -5.67 -15.65
N ARG A 41 -3.71 -5.59 -16.97
CA ARG A 41 -2.76 -5.02 -17.95
C ARG A 41 -2.63 -3.50 -17.84
N LYS A 42 -3.72 -2.78 -17.58
CA LYS A 42 -3.72 -1.32 -17.37
C LYS A 42 -2.95 -0.91 -16.11
N HIS A 43 -2.81 -1.81 -15.14
CA HIS A 43 -2.02 -1.63 -13.93
C HIS A 43 -0.87 -2.65 -13.84
N ASP A 44 0.05 -2.59 -14.82
CA ASP A 44 1.31 -3.35 -14.78
C ASP A 44 2.11 -2.97 -13.51
N PRO A 45 2.31 -3.91 -12.56
CA PRO A 45 3.08 -3.68 -11.35
C PRO A 45 4.48 -3.12 -11.63
N ARG A 46 5.12 -3.53 -12.73
CA ARG A 46 6.48 -3.07 -13.06
C ARG A 46 6.50 -1.61 -13.49
N GLN A 47 5.49 -1.17 -14.26
CA GLN A 47 5.36 0.23 -14.65
C GLN A 47 5.07 1.10 -13.43
N LEU A 48 4.21 0.64 -12.51
CA LEU A 48 3.94 1.33 -11.25
C LEU A 48 5.21 1.44 -10.40
N GLU A 49 5.93 0.33 -10.19
CA GLU A 49 7.19 0.31 -9.43
C GLU A 49 8.25 1.23 -10.03
N THR A 50 8.36 1.27 -11.37
CA THR A 50 9.29 2.15 -12.08
C THR A 50 8.92 3.61 -11.91
N THR A 51 7.66 3.96 -12.18
CA THR A 51 7.12 5.32 -12.01
C THR A 51 7.31 5.83 -10.59
N LEU A 52 6.97 5.01 -9.59
CA LEU A 52 7.15 5.38 -8.18
C LEU A 52 8.63 5.51 -7.82
N THR A 53 9.51 4.69 -8.39
CA THR A 53 10.96 4.81 -8.15
C THR A 53 11.47 6.14 -8.68
N GLU A 54 11.16 6.47 -9.93
CA GLU A 54 11.56 7.72 -10.57
C GLU A 54 11.06 8.94 -9.78
N LYS A 55 9.79 8.90 -9.34
CA LYS A 55 9.24 9.95 -8.48
C LYS A 55 9.87 9.98 -7.10
N LEU A 56 10.27 8.85 -6.52
CA LEU A 56 10.85 8.81 -5.19
C LEU A 56 12.26 9.40 -5.14
N ILE A 57 13.05 9.29 -6.22
CA ILE A 57 14.42 9.82 -6.27
C ILE A 57 14.44 11.31 -5.96
N GLY A 58 15.39 11.72 -5.12
CA GLY A 58 15.59 13.08 -4.65
C GLY A 58 15.50 13.21 -3.13
N THR A 59 15.65 14.45 -2.67
CA THR A 59 15.69 14.78 -1.25
C THR A 59 14.34 15.31 -0.75
N TRP A 60 13.95 14.87 0.43
CA TRP A 60 12.64 15.08 1.04
C TRP A 60 12.80 15.62 2.46
N GLN A 61 12.21 16.77 2.75
CA GLN A 61 12.13 17.35 4.08
C GLN A 61 10.90 16.87 4.79
N PHE A 62 11.03 16.49 6.06
CA PHE A 62 9.87 16.22 6.90
C PHE A 62 9.03 17.47 7.08
N LEU A 63 7.72 17.32 6.93
CA LEU A 63 6.74 18.38 7.10
C LEU A 63 5.93 18.13 8.38
N ASP A 64 5.32 16.95 8.48
CA ASP A 64 4.37 16.64 9.54
C ASP A 64 4.19 15.12 9.71
N MET A 65 3.50 14.74 10.77
CA MET A 65 3.11 13.38 11.07
C MET A 65 1.66 13.33 11.53
N GLU A 66 0.89 12.45 10.89
CA GLU A 66 -0.49 12.16 11.25
C GLU A 66 -0.58 10.76 11.85
N VAL A 67 -1.41 10.60 12.89
CA VAL A 67 -1.76 9.28 13.42
C VAL A 67 -3.23 9.05 13.07
N ALA A 68 -3.54 7.88 12.50
CA ALA A 68 -4.89 7.54 12.09
C ALA A 68 -5.90 7.73 13.24
N ASP A 69 -7.04 8.33 12.93
CA ASP A 69 -8.12 8.53 13.90
C ASP A 69 -8.84 7.20 14.14
N GLY A 70 -8.71 6.70 15.38
CA GLY A 70 -9.52 5.61 15.94
C GLY A 70 -10.25 6.09 17.20
N GLU A 71 -10.87 5.17 17.95
CA GLU A 71 -11.39 5.51 19.28
C GLU A 71 -10.27 6.14 20.11
N VAL A 72 -10.50 7.39 20.54
CA VAL A 72 -9.50 8.19 21.25
C VAL A 72 -9.42 7.69 22.68
N SER A 73 -8.59 6.66 22.90
CA SER A 73 -8.13 6.33 24.24
C SER A 73 -7.17 7.42 24.74
N GLU A 74 -7.07 7.55 26.06
CA GLU A 74 -6.11 8.46 26.70
C GLU A 74 -4.66 8.16 26.27
N GLU A 75 -4.36 6.88 26.03
CA GLU A 75 -3.05 6.43 25.52
C GLU A 75 -2.77 6.90 24.10
N MET A 76 -3.77 6.87 23.21
CA MET A 76 -3.63 7.37 21.84
C MET A 76 -3.41 8.89 21.82
N ALA A 77 -4.10 9.63 22.69
CA ALA A 77 -3.90 11.06 22.83
C ALA A 77 -2.48 11.39 23.34
N ALA A 78 -1.99 10.64 24.33
CA ALA A 78 -0.62 10.77 24.84
C ALA A 78 0.41 10.44 23.75
N LEU A 79 0.19 9.39 22.96
CA LEU A 79 1.07 9.02 21.86
C LEU A 79 1.12 10.10 20.78
N LYS A 80 -0.04 10.62 20.36
CA LYS A 80 -0.11 11.76 19.43
C LYS A 80 0.69 12.94 19.97
N ALA A 81 0.52 13.28 21.25
CA ALA A 81 1.25 14.37 21.89
C ALA A 81 2.78 14.14 21.89
N GLU A 82 3.24 12.93 22.20
CA GLU A 82 4.66 12.58 22.21
C GLU A 82 5.28 12.61 20.79
N LEU A 83 4.54 12.13 19.78
CA LEU A 83 4.96 12.21 18.38
C LEU A 83 5.04 13.66 17.88
N HIS A 84 4.11 14.53 18.28
CA HIS A 84 4.14 15.96 17.95
C HIS A 84 5.22 16.73 18.74
N ALA A 85 5.53 16.32 19.97
CA ALA A 85 6.59 16.93 20.78
C ALA A 85 8.00 16.60 20.22
N THR A 86 8.13 15.57 19.39
CA THR A 86 9.40 15.19 18.77
C THR A 86 9.79 16.24 17.72
N VAL A 87 10.79 17.06 18.02
CA VAL A 87 11.32 18.05 17.07
C VAL A 87 12.03 17.34 15.92
N ARG A 88 11.44 17.40 14.72
CA ARG A 88 11.98 16.80 13.48
C ARG A 88 12.26 17.84 12.39
N GLN A 89 12.48 19.10 12.77
CA GLN A 89 12.66 20.21 11.84
C GLN A 89 13.83 20.01 10.85
N ASN A 90 14.80 19.17 11.21
CA ASN A 90 15.97 18.84 10.40
C ASN A 90 15.90 17.42 9.78
N LEU A 91 14.79 16.70 9.91
CA LEU A 91 14.62 15.38 9.34
C LEU A 91 14.54 15.47 7.82
N THR A 92 15.48 14.82 7.15
CA THR A 92 15.54 14.70 5.70
C THR A 92 15.76 13.25 5.29
N LEU A 93 15.18 12.87 4.16
CA LEU A 93 15.43 11.59 3.49
C LEU A 93 15.85 11.87 2.05
N ASP A 94 16.96 11.28 1.63
CA ASP A 94 17.43 11.31 0.26
C ASP A 94 17.38 9.90 -0.33
N PHE A 95 16.72 9.76 -1.47
CA PHE A 95 16.65 8.51 -2.23
C PHE A 95 17.40 8.70 -3.54
N PHE A 96 18.35 7.82 -3.83
CA PHE A 96 19.22 7.97 -5.00
C PHE A 96 19.59 6.63 -5.62
N MET A 97 20.03 6.70 -6.88
CA MET A 97 20.62 5.59 -7.60
C MET A 97 22.14 5.70 -7.50
N ASP A 98 22.78 4.72 -6.87
CA ASP A 98 24.24 4.65 -6.87
C ASP A 98 24.75 4.16 -8.24
N ARG A 99 26.04 4.33 -8.53
CA ARG A 99 26.70 4.10 -9.83
C ARG A 99 26.47 2.70 -10.42
N ASN A 100 26.08 1.73 -9.59
CA ASN A 100 25.76 0.36 -9.97
C ASN A 100 24.25 0.06 -9.99
N VAL A 101 23.39 1.07 -10.14
CA VAL A 101 21.92 0.93 -10.18
C VAL A 101 21.32 0.45 -8.83
N PHE A 102 22.10 0.50 -7.75
CA PHE A 102 21.59 0.20 -6.43
C PHE A 102 20.73 1.38 -5.95
N ARG A 103 19.48 1.06 -5.61
CA ARG A 103 18.54 1.98 -4.97
C ARG A 103 18.96 2.17 -3.52
N ARG A 104 19.42 3.37 -3.19
CA ARG A 104 19.98 3.72 -1.88
C ARG A 104 19.15 4.81 -1.23
N TYR A 105 19.14 4.81 0.10
CA TYR A 105 18.60 5.91 0.86
C TYR A 105 19.59 6.37 1.93
N LYS A 106 19.51 7.66 2.25
CA LYS A 106 20.17 8.30 3.38
C LYS A 106 19.15 9.14 4.13
N GLY A 107 19.08 8.99 5.44
CA GLY A 107 18.32 9.88 6.32
C GLY A 107 19.25 10.67 7.22
N LYS A 108 18.89 11.92 7.50
CA LYS A 108 19.59 12.79 8.45
C LYS A 108 18.59 13.52 9.35
N ASN A 109 18.85 13.54 10.64
CA ASN A 109 18.10 14.33 11.63
C ASN A 109 19.08 14.86 12.69
N GLY A 110 19.51 16.12 12.56
CA GLY A 110 20.60 16.66 13.37
C GLY A 110 21.89 15.85 13.17
N ASP A 111 22.43 15.31 14.27
CA ASP A 111 23.65 14.48 14.28
C ASP A 111 23.37 12.99 14.02
N THR A 112 22.11 12.59 13.90
CA THR A 112 21.73 11.20 13.62
C THR A 112 21.63 10.98 12.11
N GLU A 113 22.29 9.92 11.63
CA GLU A 113 22.20 9.47 10.24
C GLU A 113 21.78 8.00 10.14
N VAL A 114 21.04 7.67 9.09
CA VAL A 114 20.67 6.30 8.72
C VAL A 114 20.98 6.10 7.24
N THR A 115 21.48 4.93 6.86
CA THR A 115 21.70 4.59 5.45
C THR A 115 21.27 3.17 5.13
N GLY A 116 20.98 2.93 3.86
CA GLY A 116 20.66 1.60 3.39
C GLY A 116 20.26 1.53 1.94
N SER A 117 19.63 0.44 1.57
CA SER A 117 19.02 0.23 0.26
C SER A 117 17.50 0.10 0.35
N PHE A 118 16.81 0.29 -0.78
CA PHE A 118 15.36 0.17 -0.81
C PHE A 118 14.87 -0.56 -2.06
N LYS A 119 13.65 -1.11 -1.97
CA LYS A 119 12.91 -1.68 -3.08
C LYS A 119 11.47 -1.22 -3.00
N ILE A 120 10.88 -0.87 -4.15
CA ILE A 120 9.44 -0.66 -4.25
C ILE A 120 8.83 -1.96 -4.75
N SER A 121 7.71 -2.37 -4.16
CA SER A 121 6.87 -3.41 -4.73
C SER A 121 5.40 -3.13 -4.48
N SER A 122 4.51 -3.64 -5.33
CA SER A 122 3.08 -3.61 -5.06
C SER A 122 2.53 -4.97 -4.64
N LYS A 123 1.64 -5.00 -3.64
CA LYS A 123 0.76 -6.16 -3.39
C LYS A 123 -0.66 -5.80 -3.82
N ARG A 124 -1.41 -6.77 -4.34
CA ARG A 124 -2.81 -6.57 -4.73
C ARG A 124 -3.74 -6.97 -3.61
N TYR A 125 -4.74 -6.13 -3.36
CA TYR A 125 -5.86 -6.43 -2.48
C TYR A 125 -7.13 -6.18 -3.28
N GLY A 126 -7.86 -7.26 -3.60
CA GLY A 126 -8.86 -7.22 -4.68
C GLY A 126 -8.20 -6.86 -6.02
N ASP A 127 -8.77 -5.89 -6.71
CA ASP A 127 -8.26 -5.41 -8.01
C ASP A 127 -7.23 -4.29 -7.90
N GLU A 128 -7.03 -3.72 -6.69
CA GLU A 128 -6.22 -2.54 -6.47
C GLU A 128 -4.78 -2.88 -6.06
N PRO A 129 -3.76 -2.33 -6.76
CA PRO A 129 -2.37 -2.46 -6.35
C PRO A 129 -2.02 -1.45 -5.24
N PHE A 130 -1.55 -1.95 -4.11
CA PHE A 130 -1.03 -1.15 -3.00
C PHE A 130 0.50 -1.12 -3.06
N PRO A 131 1.12 0.04 -3.28
CA PRO A 131 2.57 0.14 -3.34
C PRO A 131 3.19 0.22 -1.95
N TYR A 132 4.33 -0.45 -1.79
CA TYR A 132 5.11 -0.48 -0.56
C TYR A 132 6.58 -0.21 -0.83
N LEU A 133 7.22 0.49 0.09
CA LEU A 133 8.65 0.69 0.18
C LEU A 133 9.23 -0.31 1.18
N ARG A 134 10.01 -1.25 0.69
CA ARG A 134 10.84 -2.12 1.53
C ARG A 134 12.20 -1.49 1.72
N VAL A 135 12.67 -1.41 2.96
CA VAL A 135 13.99 -0.85 3.27
C VAL A 135 14.90 -1.90 3.89
N PHE A 136 16.18 -1.83 3.53
CA PHE A 136 17.24 -2.65 4.07
C PHE A 136 18.27 -1.71 4.66
N ARG A 137 18.40 -1.72 5.97
CA ARG A 137 19.33 -0.85 6.70
C ARG A 137 20.75 -1.38 6.61
N ASP A 138 21.69 -0.48 6.32
CA ASP A 138 23.12 -0.76 6.41
C ASP A 138 23.70 -0.18 7.71
N THR A 139 23.36 1.07 8.05
CA THR A 139 23.85 1.75 9.26
C THR A 139 22.76 2.61 9.92
N GLY A 140 22.95 2.93 11.20
CA GLY A 140 22.04 3.80 11.97
C GLY A 140 20.88 3.07 12.63
N LEU A 141 19.84 3.81 13.01
CA LEU A 141 18.60 3.27 13.57
C LEU A 141 17.75 2.58 12.49
N PRO A 142 16.87 1.63 12.82
CA PRO A 142 15.80 1.21 11.92
C PRO A 142 15.08 2.44 11.36
N LEU A 143 14.72 2.44 10.07
CA LEU A 143 14.10 3.62 9.46
C LEU A 143 12.83 4.02 10.21
N TYR A 144 12.08 3.06 10.76
CA TYR A 144 10.94 3.31 11.63
C TYR A 144 11.31 4.17 12.85
N ASP A 145 12.25 3.69 13.66
CA ASP A 145 12.71 4.37 14.87
C ASP A 145 13.30 5.74 14.53
N PHE A 146 13.98 5.85 13.39
CA PHE A 146 14.52 7.10 12.88
C PHE A 146 13.41 8.10 12.51
N LEU A 147 12.31 7.63 11.89
CA LEU A 147 11.18 8.46 11.50
C LEU A 147 10.34 8.92 12.69
N THR A 148 10.15 8.06 13.69
CA THR A 148 9.28 8.34 14.83
C THR A 148 10.04 8.87 16.04
N ASN A 149 11.36 8.69 16.11
CA ASN A 149 12.18 8.83 17.33
C ASN A 149 11.65 7.98 18.49
N MET A 150 10.94 6.90 18.19
CA MET A 150 10.38 5.97 19.14
C MET A 150 10.76 4.55 18.73
N SER A 151 11.11 3.71 19.69
CA SER A 151 11.38 2.30 19.37
C SER A 151 10.10 1.63 18.85
N ALA A 152 10.24 0.77 17.85
CA ALA A 152 9.13 -0.08 17.39
C ALA A 152 8.44 -0.80 18.57
N SER A 153 9.19 -1.25 19.58
CA SER A 153 8.65 -1.91 20.78
C SER A 153 7.69 -1.04 21.59
N ARG A 154 7.91 0.27 21.68
CA ARG A 154 7.02 1.20 22.40
C ARG A 154 5.66 1.32 21.72
N LEU A 155 5.67 1.27 20.39
CA LEU A 155 4.50 1.44 19.53
C LEU A 155 3.74 0.14 19.29
N LYS A 156 4.42 -1.02 19.34
CA LYS A 156 3.78 -2.36 19.32
C LYS A 156 2.84 -2.63 20.49
N ASN A 157 3.08 -1.99 21.65
CA ASN A 157 2.24 -2.15 22.83
C ASN A 157 0.98 -1.27 22.79
N GLN A 158 0.59 -0.78 21.61
CA GLN A 158 -0.61 0.03 21.42
C GLN A 158 -1.54 -0.73 20.47
N ASP A 159 -2.66 -1.23 21.00
CA ASP A 159 -3.61 -2.11 20.30
C ASP A 159 -4.17 -1.49 19.00
N THR A 160 -4.10 -0.17 18.88
CA THR A 160 -4.62 0.63 17.76
C THR A 160 -3.56 1.02 16.72
N VAL A 161 -2.28 0.85 17.03
CA VAL A 161 -1.16 1.05 16.09
C VAL A 161 -0.62 -0.32 15.74
N SER A 162 -1.37 -1.09 14.94
CA SER A 162 -0.81 -2.32 14.37
C SER A 162 0.43 -1.93 13.56
N MET A 163 1.54 -2.59 13.89
CA MET A 163 2.90 -2.18 13.52
C MET A 163 3.55 -3.18 12.56
N LYS A 164 2.74 -4.01 11.91
CA LYS A 164 3.17 -5.09 11.01
C LYS A 164 4.11 -4.59 9.92
N ALA A 165 3.86 -3.36 9.43
CA ALA A 165 4.74 -2.61 8.55
C ALA A 165 6.19 -2.48 9.06
N ALA A 166 6.39 -2.17 10.35
CA ALA A 166 7.72 -1.99 10.93
C ALA A 166 8.44 -3.31 11.23
N GLU A 167 7.71 -4.40 11.51
CA GLU A 167 8.32 -5.72 11.72
C GLU A 167 8.97 -6.26 10.46
N ASP A 168 8.30 -6.12 9.32
CA ASP A 168 8.75 -6.68 8.06
C ASP A 168 9.59 -5.70 7.21
N ASN A 169 9.88 -4.51 7.74
CA ASN A 169 10.54 -3.38 7.04
C ASN A 169 9.79 -2.90 5.77
N TRP A 170 8.47 -2.92 5.81
CA TRP A 170 7.60 -2.45 4.72
C TRP A 170 6.84 -1.20 5.14
N LEU A 171 7.04 -0.10 4.43
CA LEU A 171 6.23 1.11 4.58
C LEU A 171 5.24 1.18 3.42
N GLY A 172 3.99 1.55 3.69
CA GLY A 172 3.12 2.03 2.63
C GLY A 172 3.72 3.29 2.03
N ILE A 173 3.69 3.45 0.71
CA ILE A 173 4.23 4.62 0.04
C ILE A 173 3.17 5.28 -0.82
N SER A 174 3.12 6.61 -0.81
CA SER A 174 2.45 7.41 -1.84
C SER A 174 3.37 8.57 -2.17
N VAL A 175 3.63 8.80 -3.46
CA VAL A 175 4.55 9.85 -3.90
C VAL A 175 3.98 10.61 -5.08
N THR A 176 3.97 11.93 -4.96
CA THR A 176 3.70 12.90 -6.02
C THR A 176 4.98 13.64 -6.38
N ASP A 177 4.89 14.63 -7.26
CA ASP A 177 6.06 15.38 -7.68
C ASP A 177 6.62 16.26 -6.55
N ASP A 178 5.81 16.60 -5.54
CA ASP A 178 6.13 17.53 -4.45
C ASP A 178 5.96 16.93 -3.04
N LYS A 179 5.18 15.85 -2.89
CA LYS A 179 4.91 15.20 -1.61
C LYS A 179 5.30 13.73 -1.59
N LEU A 180 5.81 13.30 -0.44
CA LEU A 180 6.05 11.90 -0.13
C LEU A 180 5.33 11.56 1.18
N TYR A 181 4.60 10.46 1.15
CA TYR A 181 3.94 9.88 2.31
C TYR A 181 4.55 8.51 2.58
N LEU A 182 5.11 8.35 3.77
CA LEU A 182 5.54 7.06 4.29
C LEU A 182 4.58 6.65 5.39
N ILE A 183 3.94 5.50 5.20
CA ILE A 183 2.82 5.05 6.02
C ILE A 183 3.26 3.79 6.76
N MET A 184 3.31 3.89 8.08
CA MET A 184 3.51 2.78 8.99
C MET A 184 2.12 2.26 9.34
N PHE A 185 1.64 1.31 8.55
CA PHE A 185 0.26 0.81 8.61
C PHE A 185 0.15 -0.45 9.48
N GLY A 186 -1.07 -0.69 9.93
CA GLY A 186 -1.48 -1.91 10.60
C GLY A 186 -1.77 -3.04 9.64
N ASP A 187 -3.04 -3.41 9.57
CA ASP A 187 -3.51 -4.45 8.66
C ASP A 187 -4.13 -3.84 7.41
N MET A 188 -4.45 -4.71 6.45
CA MET A 188 -5.29 -4.35 5.32
C MET A 188 -6.71 -4.78 5.64
N GLU A 189 -7.62 -3.82 5.65
CA GLU A 189 -9.02 -4.02 6.03
C GLU A 189 -9.94 -3.70 4.86
N LEU A 190 -11.00 -4.48 4.72
CA LEU A 190 -12.04 -4.21 3.74
C LEU A 190 -13.06 -3.25 4.34
N THR A 191 -13.14 -2.05 3.78
CA THR A 191 -14.09 -1.00 4.17
C THR A 191 -15.24 -0.91 3.16
N PRO A 192 -16.33 -0.17 3.45
CA PRO A 192 -17.37 0.11 2.47
C PRO A 192 -16.86 0.79 1.18
N ASN A 193 -15.70 1.45 1.25
CA ASN A 193 -15.06 2.14 0.13
C ASN A 193 -13.97 1.29 -0.57
N GLY A 194 -13.85 0.01 -0.23
CA GLY A 194 -12.81 -0.88 -0.74
C GLY A 194 -11.70 -1.16 0.27
N TRP A 195 -10.59 -1.72 -0.21
CA TRP A 195 -9.45 -2.07 0.65
C TRP A 195 -8.75 -0.81 1.15
N ALA A 196 -8.47 -0.76 2.45
CA ALA A 196 -7.74 0.32 3.08
C ALA A 196 -6.67 -0.21 4.02
N ARG A 197 -5.62 0.58 4.21
CA ARG A 197 -4.64 0.36 5.28
C ARG A 197 -5.28 0.83 6.58
N SER A 198 -5.38 -0.04 7.56
CA SER A 198 -5.90 0.31 8.87
C SER A 198 -4.83 0.89 9.78
N GLY A 199 -5.29 1.77 10.67
CA GLY A 199 -4.46 2.42 11.68
C GLY A 199 -3.20 3.09 11.12
N GLY A 200 -2.28 3.37 12.04
CA GLY A 200 -0.91 3.67 11.69
C GLY A 200 -0.50 5.14 11.79
N ILE A 201 0.80 5.35 11.51
CA ILE A 201 1.46 6.65 11.51
C ILE A 201 1.80 7.01 10.07
N ARG A 202 1.45 8.20 9.62
CA ARG A 202 1.77 8.74 8.30
C ARG A 202 2.77 9.87 8.45
N CYS A 203 4.00 9.66 8.00
CA CYS A 203 4.98 10.73 7.85
C CYS A 203 4.77 11.43 6.51
N ILE A 204 4.70 12.76 6.56
CA ILE A 204 4.51 13.63 5.40
C ILE A 204 5.82 14.37 5.13
N PHE A 205 6.25 14.34 3.88
CA PHE A 205 7.44 15.04 3.43
C PHE A 205 7.14 15.93 2.23
N GLN A 206 7.95 16.97 2.08
CA GLN A 206 7.99 17.83 0.91
C GLN A 206 9.33 17.67 0.19
N ARG A 207 9.33 17.71 -1.14
CA ARG A 207 10.58 17.67 -1.91
C ARG A 207 11.40 18.95 -1.72
N ILE A 208 12.70 18.82 -1.53
CA ILE A 208 13.68 19.92 -1.60
C ILE A 208 14.40 19.84 -2.94
N LYS A 209 14.59 20.99 -3.60
CA LYS A 209 15.32 21.10 -4.86
C LYS A 209 16.82 21.17 -4.63
#